data_AF-A0A930T2I4-F1
#
_entry.id   AF-A0A930T2I4-F1
#
_cell.length_a   1.000
_cell.length_b   1.000
_cell.length_c   1.000
_cell.angle_alpha   90.00
_cell.angle_beta   90.00
_cell.angle_gamma   90.00
#
_symmetry.space_group_name_H-M   'P 1'
#
loop_
_entity.id
_entity.type
_entity.pdbx_description
1 polymer ?
#
loop_
_entity_poly.entity_id
_entity_poly.type
_entity_poly.pdbx_seq_one_letter_code
_entity_poly.pdbx_strand_id
1 'polypeptide(L)'
;MRFRNLLIAFFMIFCIGFLSACSDNSAQAYDPNTTTYDEIVNTGLANKCPQISEFTRGTIDISVDQPLAVVDMCLEPQEYFVKEEPVSKRKEAEFIEGKILTRDTSSLEQIRGTIATNEEGVLTFQELDGIDFQIITVLLPGGKQVPFFFTIKKLTAETEPGFTSVNTSTDFVGDFKVPSYRGASFLDPKGRGLTSGYDNAVALPAGADNSDYLRSNLKQADTMEGEISLQITKVDSETGEISGVFESEQPSSTDLGAEEPEEVKIRGVFYARLEPQI
;
A
#
# COMPACT_ATOMS: atom_id res chain seq x y z
N MET A 1 59.29 -9.67 17.70
CA MET A 1 58.29 -8.62 17.37
C MET A 1 57.81 -8.63 15.91
N ARG A 2 58.18 -9.60 15.05
CA ARG A 2 57.81 -9.62 13.62
C ARG A 2 56.51 -10.38 13.28
N PHE A 3 56.05 -11.30 14.13
CA PHE A 3 54.84 -12.09 13.87
C PHE A 3 53.54 -11.48 14.43
N ARG A 4 53.64 -10.53 15.37
CA ARG A 4 52.47 -9.89 16.00
C ARG A 4 51.76 -8.93 15.05
N ASN A 5 52.52 -8.23 14.20
CA ASN A 5 51.96 -7.32 13.19
C ASN A 5 51.33 -8.08 12.00
N LEU A 6 51.83 -9.28 11.69
CA LEU A 6 51.26 -10.15 10.66
C LEU A 6 49.94 -10.77 11.10
N LEU A 7 49.82 -11.18 12.36
CA LEU A 7 48.56 -11.70 12.92
C LEU A 7 47.47 -10.63 13.02
N ILE A 8 47.82 -9.39 13.40
CA ILE A 8 46.86 -8.28 13.47
C ILE A 8 46.39 -7.87 12.05
N ALA A 9 47.29 -7.85 11.07
CA ALA A 9 46.92 -7.58 9.68
C ALA A 9 45.99 -8.66 9.10
N PHE A 10 46.25 -9.94 9.39
CA PHE A 10 45.39 -11.03 8.94
C PHE A 10 44.01 -10.99 9.62
N PHE A 11 43.95 -10.63 10.90
CA PHE A 11 42.69 -10.49 11.63
C PHE A 11 41.87 -9.29 11.16
N MET A 12 42.50 -8.15 10.84
CA MET A 12 41.82 -6.99 10.27
C MET A 12 41.29 -7.26 8.85
N ILE A 13 42.04 -7.96 8.00
CA ILE A 13 41.58 -8.35 6.67
C ILE A 13 40.42 -9.35 6.77
N PHE A 14 40.47 -10.28 7.73
CA PHE A 14 39.37 -11.21 7.97
C PHE A 14 38.12 -10.51 8.53
N CYS A 15 38.27 -9.53 9.42
CA CYS A 15 37.16 -8.74 9.94
C CYS A 15 36.52 -7.82 8.89
N ILE A 16 37.31 -7.23 7.99
CA ILE A 16 36.78 -6.40 6.89
C ILE A 16 36.13 -7.27 5.81
N GLY A 17 36.69 -8.46 5.53
CA GLY A 17 36.08 -9.44 4.61
C GLY A 17 34.77 -10.04 5.11
N PHE A 18 34.63 -10.26 6.42
CA PHE A 18 33.37 -10.75 7.01
C PHE A 18 32.28 -9.66 7.09
N LEU A 19 32.65 -8.39 7.28
CA LEU A 19 31.68 -7.28 7.26
C LEU A 19 31.11 -7.01 5.86
N SER A 20 31.87 -7.29 4.80
CA SER A 20 31.40 -7.23 3.42
C SER A 20 30.52 -8.41 3.00
N ALA A 21 30.56 -9.54 3.73
CA ALA A 21 29.78 -10.74 3.38
C ALA A 21 28.44 -10.83 4.13
N CYS A 22 28.16 -9.88 5.03
CA CYS A 22 26.90 -9.81 5.79
C CYS A 22 26.04 -8.59 5.42
N SER A 23 26.40 -7.83 4.39
CA SER A 23 25.56 -6.75 3.84
C SER A 23 24.61 -7.20 2.71
N ASP A 24 24.68 -8.45 2.24
CA ASP A 24 23.83 -8.97 1.16
C ASP A 24 22.43 -9.40 1.64
N ASN A 25 21.78 -8.55 2.44
CA ASN A 25 20.35 -8.69 2.75
C ASN A 25 19.51 -7.50 2.27
N SER A 26 20.08 -6.60 1.47
CA SER A 26 19.27 -5.79 0.57
C SER A 26 18.77 -6.70 -0.54
N ALA A 27 17.48 -7.07 -0.51
CA ALA A 27 16.81 -7.64 -1.67
C ALA A 27 17.22 -6.79 -2.89
N GLN A 28 17.96 -7.39 -3.82
CA GLN A 28 18.45 -6.67 -4.98
C GLN A 28 17.26 -6.08 -5.71
N ALA A 29 17.30 -4.76 -5.92
CA ALA A 29 16.43 -4.06 -6.84
C ALA A 29 16.38 -4.85 -8.14
N TYR A 30 15.24 -5.47 -8.42
CA TYR A 30 15.02 -6.16 -9.67
C TYR A 30 14.81 -5.10 -10.75
N ASP A 31 15.61 -5.12 -11.82
CA ASP A 31 15.40 -4.27 -12.98
C ASP A 31 14.41 -4.96 -13.93
N PRO A 32 13.22 -4.36 -14.15
CA PRO A 32 12.18 -4.94 -15.01
C PRO A 32 12.60 -5.10 -16.46
N ASN A 33 13.66 -4.42 -16.91
CA ASN A 33 14.10 -4.48 -18.30
C ASN A 33 15.04 -5.65 -18.61
N THR A 34 15.72 -6.20 -17.60
CA THR A 34 16.84 -7.14 -17.81
C THR A 34 16.51 -8.57 -17.39
N THR A 35 15.51 -8.76 -16.56
CA THR A 35 15.24 -10.05 -15.95
C THR A 35 13.97 -10.67 -16.54
N THR A 36 13.96 -11.99 -16.64
CA THR A 36 12.90 -12.75 -17.31
C THR A 36 11.90 -13.34 -16.31
N TYR A 37 10.71 -13.71 -16.80
CA TYR A 37 9.67 -14.34 -15.99
C TYR A 37 10.18 -15.58 -15.24
N ASP A 38 10.98 -16.42 -15.90
CA ASP A 38 11.49 -17.68 -15.33
C ASP A 38 12.48 -17.44 -14.18
N GLU A 39 13.12 -16.27 -14.14
CA GLU A 39 14.02 -15.86 -13.05
C GLU A 39 13.24 -15.28 -11.86
N ILE A 40 12.04 -14.76 -12.08
CA ILE A 40 11.18 -14.16 -11.04
C ILE A 40 10.24 -15.17 -10.40
N VAL A 41 9.72 -16.11 -11.19
CA VAL A 41 8.63 -16.98 -10.74
C VAL A 41 9.05 -17.76 -9.47
N ASN A 42 8.21 -17.74 -8.45
CA ASN A 42 8.44 -18.35 -7.12
C ASN A 42 9.54 -17.72 -6.24
N THR A 43 10.10 -16.56 -6.60
CA THR A 43 11.10 -15.86 -5.76
C THR A 43 10.50 -14.89 -4.74
N GLY A 44 9.26 -14.44 -4.97
CA GLY A 44 8.62 -13.35 -4.22
C GLY A 44 8.96 -11.95 -4.75
N LEU A 45 9.90 -11.83 -5.71
CA LEU A 45 10.27 -10.55 -6.31
C LEU A 45 9.14 -9.90 -7.11
N ALA A 46 8.19 -10.69 -7.62
CA ALA A 46 7.01 -10.19 -8.32
C ALA A 46 6.03 -9.39 -7.45
N ASN A 47 6.23 -9.33 -6.13
CA ASN A 47 5.43 -8.51 -5.22
C ASN A 47 6.27 -7.35 -4.65
N LYS A 48 7.43 -7.07 -5.24
CA LYS A 48 8.37 -6.02 -4.79
C LYS A 48 8.40 -4.88 -5.79
N CYS A 49 8.34 -3.64 -5.28
CA CYS A 49 8.46 -2.48 -6.17
C CYS A 49 9.91 -2.28 -6.63
N PRO A 50 10.13 -1.79 -7.86
CA PRO A 50 11.45 -1.37 -8.32
C PRO A 50 12.08 -0.35 -7.37
N GLN A 51 13.40 -0.37 -7.25
CA GLN A 51 14.14 0.55 -6.40
C GLN A 51 15.08 1.40 -7.25
N ILE A 52 15.14 2.68 -6.92
CA ILE A 52 16.05 3.65 -7.53
C ILE A 52 17.31 3.78 -6.66
N SER A 53 18.44 4.02 -7.32
CA SER A 53 19.74 4.30 -6.68
C SER A 53 19.62 5.34 -5.57
N GLU A 54 20.27 5.12 -4.43
CA GLU A 54 20.15 5.99 -3.24
C GLU A 54 20.72 7.40 -3.42
N PHE A 55 21.47 7.65 -4.51
CA PHE A 55 22.14 8.92 -4.75
C PHE A 55 21.39 9.87 -5.70
N THR A 56 20.22 9.49 -6.20
CA THR A 56 19.46 10.30 -7.16
C THR A 56 18.59 11.35 -6.46
N ARG A 57 19.02 12.61 -6.55
CA ARG A 57 18.28 13.80 -6.10
C ARG A 57 18.11 14.77 -7.25
N GLY A 58 17.40 14.31 -8.27
CA GLY A 58 17.01 15.10 -9.43
C GLY A 58 15.77 15.94 -9.16
N THR A 59 15.36 16.62 -10.22
CA THR A 59 14.14 17.42 -10.28
C THR A 59 13.49 17.17 -11.64
N ILE A 60 12.18 16.98 -11.66
CA ILE A 60 11.39 16.81 -12.89
C ILE A 60 10.47 18.02 -12.99
N ASP A 61 10.71 18.87 -13.98
CA ASP A 61 9.92 20.08 -14.19
C ASP A 61 8.50 19.75 -14.68
N ILE A 62 7.52 20.51 -14.20
CA ILE A 62 6.13 20.42 -14.62
C ILE A 62 5.60 21.82 -14.93
N SER A 63 4.76 21.93 -15.94
CA SER A 63 4.10 23.20 -16.29
C SER A 63 2.62 22.98 -16.56
N VAL A 64 1.83 24.05 -16.47
CA VAL A 64 0.36 23.99 -16.68
C VAL A 64 0.03 23.44 -18.07
N ASP A 65 0.84 23.77 -19.07
CA ASP A 65 0.67 23.34 -20.47
C ASP A 65 1.19 21.93 -20.73
N GLN A 66 1.96 21.35 -19.82
CA GLN A 66 2.61 20.04 -19.96
C GLN A 66 2.44 19.22 -18.67
N PRO A 67 1.25 18.61 -18.48
CA PRO A 67 1.04 17.67 -17.39
C PRO A 67 1.91 16.41 -17.58
N LEU A 68 2.16 15.71 -16.47
CA LEU A 68 2.94 14.48 -16.45
C LEU A 68 2.00 13.29 -16.33
N ALA A 69 2.22 12.27 -17.15
CA ALA A 69 1.62 10.95 -16.97
C ALA A 69 2.42 10.18 -15.92
N VAL A 70 1.72 9.61 -14.95
CA VAL A 70 2.28 8.63 -14.02
C VAL A 70 2.09 7.25 -14.64
N VAL A 71 3.18 6.53 -14.79
CA VAL A 71 3.23 5.21 -15.42
C VAL A 71 3.93 4.24 -14.48
N ASP A 72 3.45 2.99 -14.47
CA ASP A 72 4.02 1.89 -13.70
C ASP A 72 4.18 2.21 -12.20
N MET A 73 3.23 2.96 -11.63
CA MET A 73 3.24 3.22 -10.19
C MET A 73 3.00 1.91 -9.43
N CYS A 74 3.80 1.71 -8.39
CA CYS A 74 3.82 0.54 -7.54
C CYS A 74 3.85 0.97 -6.08
N LEU A 75 2.99 0.38 -5.25
CA LEU A 75 3.00 0.56 -3.79
C LEU A 75 3.24 -0.80 -3.13
N GLU A 76 4.35 -0.91 -2.40
CA GLU A 76 4.72 -2.10 -1.64
C GLU A 76 4.49 -1.85 -0.15
N PRO A 77 3.40 -2.37 0.43
CA PRO A 77 3.17 -2.30 1.86
C PRO A 77 4.14 -3.22 2.63
N GLN A 78 4.75 -2.69 3.69
CA GLN A 78 5.76 -3.37 4.50
C GLN A 78 5.29 -3.59 5.95
N GLU A 79 4.59 -2.62 6.50
CA GLU A 79 4.08 -2.66 7.87
C GLU A 79 2.57 -2.41 7.89
N TYR A 80 1.87 -3.15 8.76
CA TYR A 80 0.42 -3.08 8.90
C TYR A 80 0.08 -2.89 10.37
N PHE A 81 -0.73 -1.88 10.65
CA PHE A 81 -1.19 -1.59 11.99
C PHE A 81 -2.71 -1.53 12.00
N VAL A 82 -3.32 -2.08 13.04
CA VAL A 82 -4.77 -1.98 13.24
C VAL A 82 -5.03 -1.29 14.56
N LYS A 83 -5.93 -0.32 14.56
CA LYS A 83 -6.35 0.39 15.76
C LYS A 83 -7.23 -0.52 16.60
N GLU A 84 -6.74 -0.90 17.78
CA GLU A 84 -7.50 -1.76 18.69
C GLU A 84 -8.58 -0.94 19.42
N GLU A 85 -9.76 -1.52 19.60
CA GLU A 85 -10.78 -0.93 20.46
C GLU A 85 -10.29 -0.89 21.91
N PRO A 86 -10.26 0.29 22.56
CA PRO A 86 -9.73 0.39 23.90
C PRO A 86 -10.67 -0.34 24.88
N VAL A 87 -10.09 -1.22 25.71
CA VAL A 87 -10.78 -1.93 26.81
C VAL A 87 -11.50 -1.01 27.81
N SER A 88 -11.22 0.30 27.78
CA SER A 88 -11.93 1.31 28.56
C SER A 88 -12.03 2.62 27.77
N LYS A 89 -13.18 3.29 27.83
CA LYS A 89 -13.42 4.61 27.22
C LYS A 89 -12.45 5.73 27.68
N ARG A 90 -11.61 5.47 28.69
CA ARG A 90 -10.61 6.42 29.21
C ARG A 90 -9.21 6.23 28.63
N LYS A 91 -8.97 5.16 27.87
CA LYS A 91 -7.70 4.94 27.17
C LYS A 91 -7.86 5.31 25.70
N GLU A 92 -6.84 5.97 25.16
CA GLU A 92 -6.76 6.20 23.72
C GLU A 92 -6.56 4.87 23.00
N ALA A 93 -7.15 4.76 21.82
CA ALA A 93 -6.98 3.60 20.96
C ALA A 93 -5.57 3.64 20.35
N GLU A 94 -4.83 2.55 20.46
CA GLU A 94 -3.47 2.43 19.95
C GLU A 94 -3.43 1.57 18.68
N PHE A 95 -2.53 1.90 17.78
CA PHE A 95 -2.23 1.10 16.59
C PHE A 95 -1.33 -0.07 16.97
N ILE A 96 -1.80 -1.29 16.74
CA ILE A 96 -1.06 -2.52 17.01
C ILE A 96 -0.59 -3.12 15.70
N GLU A 97 0.69 -3.45 15.63
CA GLU A 97 1.28 -4.11 14.46
C GLU A 97 0.70 -5.52 14.27
N GLY A 98 0.17 -5.77 13.07
CA GLY A 98 -0.34 -7.06 12.63
C GLY A 98 0.60 -7.72 11.64
N LYS A 99 0.58 -9.07 11.60
CA LYS A 99 1.37 -9.84 10.63
C LYS A 99 0.51 -10.27 9.45
N ILE A 100 1.01 -10.10 8.24
CA ILE A 100 0.30 -10.55 7.03
C ILE A 100 0.10 -12.07 7.02
N LEU A 101 -1.12 -12.51 6.68
CA LEU A 101 -1.48 -13.92 6.49
C LEU A 101 -1.60 -14.31 5.01
N THR A 102 -1.88 -13.35 4.14
CA THR A 102 -2.18 -13.58 2.71
C THR A 102 -0.94 -13.78 1.84
N ARG A 103 0.27 -13.84 2.43
CA ARG A 103 1.55 -14.03 1.73
C ARG A 103 1.89 -12.82 0.83
N ASP A 104 2.77 -13.03 -0.16
CA ASP A 104 3.27 -12.01 -1.09
C ASP A 104 2.24 -11.67 -2.18
N THR A 105 1.10 -11.10 -1.78
CA THR A 105 -0.02 -10.71 -2.65
C THR A 105 -0.57 -9.34 -2.27
N SER A 106 0.31 -8.44 -1.83
CA SER A 106 -0.06 -7.21 -1.13
C SER A 106 0.21 -5.94 -1.92
N SER A 107 1.10 -6.01 -2.90
CA SER A 107 1.54 -4.82 -3.64
C SER A 107 0.50 -4.40 -4.68
N LEU A 108 0.37 -3.08 -4.84
CA LEU A 108 -0.39 -2.47 -5.93
C LEU A 108 0.59 -2.16 -7.05
N GLU A 109 0.22 -2.41 -8.29
CA GLU A 109 1.13 -2.35 -9.43
C GLU A 109 0.46 -1.81 -10.69
N GLN A 110 1.28 -1.34 -11.64
CA GLN A 110 0.83 -0.86 -12.94
C GLN A 110 -0.23 0.24 -12.84
N ILE A 111 -0.19 1.00 -11.75
CA ILE A 111 -1.06 2.15 -11.55
C ILE A 111 -0.63 3.26 -12.51
N ARG A 112 -1.63 3.87 -13.13
CA ARG A 112 -1.50 4.97 -14.07
C ARG A 112 -2.33 6.14 -13.60
N GLY A 113 -1.83 7.33 -13.89
CA GLY A 113 -2.52 8.55 -13.55
C GLY A 113 -1.95 9.77 -14.23
N THR A 114 -2.41 10.93 -13.79
CA THR A 114 -1.97 12.22 -14.30
C THR A 114 -1.59 13.11 -13.13
N ILE A 115 -0.44 13.77 -13.23
CA ILE A 115 -0.05 14.88 -12.38
C ILE A 115 -0.21 16.16 -13.20
N ALA A 116 -1.09 17.04 -12.76
CA ALA A 116 -1.26 18.37 -13.35
C ALA A 116 -0.91 19.44 -12.32
N THR A 117 -0.48 20.61 -12.77
CA THR A 117 -0.24 21.78 -11.91
C THR A 117 -1.28 22.85 -12.18
N ASN A 118 -1.71 23.56 -11.14
CA ASN A 118 -2.54 24.76 -11.28
C ASN A 118 -1.68 26.04 -11.32
N GLU A 119 -2.31 27.21 -11.50
CA GLU A 119 -1.64 28.52 -11.51
C GLU A 119 -1.01 28.90 -10.16
N GLU A 120 -1.43 28.25 -9.06
CA GLU A 120 -0.92 28.45 -7.70
C GLU A 120 0.28 27.54 -7.37
N GLY A 121 0.67 26.65 -8.31
CA GLY A 121 1.76 25.69 -8.11
C GLY A 121 1.40 24.53 -7.19
N VAL A 122 0.12 24.16 -7.11
CA VAL A 122 -0.35 22.91 -6.49
C VAL A 122 -0.32 21.82 -7.54
N LEU A 123 0.38 20.72 -7.25
CA LEU A 123 0.39 19.53 -8.09
C LEU A 123 -0.73 18.60 -7.63
N THR A 124 -1.61 18.20 -8.55
CA THR A 124 -2.70 17.26 -8.30
C THR A 124 -2.42 15.97 -9.06
N PHE A 125 -2.22 14.88 -8.31
CA PHE A 125 -2.17 13.52 -8.83
C PHE A 125 -3.58 12.91 -8.85
N GLN A 126 -4.01 12.42 -10.01
CA GLN A 126 -5.26 11.71 -10.21
C GLN A 126 -4.99 10.31 -10.74
N GLU A 127 -5.42 9.29 -9.99
CA GLU A 127 -5.40 7.90 -10.43
C GLU A 127 -6.46 7.64 -11.50
N LEU A 128 -6.11 6.82 -12.50
CA LEU A 128 -6.96 6.54 -13.65
C LEU A 128 -7.23 5.04 -13.84
N ASP A 129 -6.19 4.21 -13.74
CA ASP A 129 -6.27 2.76 -13.99
C ASP A 129 -5.10 2.02 -13.35
N GLY A 130 -5.22 0.69 -13.20
CA GLY A 130 -4.14 -0.19 -12.78
C GLY A 130 -4.59 -1.33 -11.88
N ILE A 131 -3.62 -2.07 -11.32
CA ILE A 131 -3.87 -3.02 -10.22
C ILE A 131 -3.83 -2.21 -8.92
N ASP A 132 -4.89 -1.44 -8.73
CA ASP A 132 -5.07 -0.43 -7.68
C ASP A 132 -5.72 -0.98 -6.40
N PHE A 133 -5.89 -2.30 -6.28
CA PHE A 133 -6.37 -2.95 -5.06
C PHE A 133 -5.82 -4.35 -4.83
N GLN A 134 -5.72 -4.74 -3.56
CA GLN A 134 -5.46 -6.10 -3.10
C GLN A 134 -6.31 -6.44 -1.87
N ILE A 135 -6.54 -7.73 -1.71
CA ILE A 135 -7.27 -8.29 -0.56
C ILE A 135 -6.25 -8.82 0.45
N ILE A 136 -6.15 -8.16 1.59
CA ILE A 136 -5.14 -8.47 2.61
C ILE A 136 -5.85 -8.91 3.89
N THR A 137 -5.25 -9.87 4.59
CA THR A 137 -5.65 -10.23 5.95
C THR A 137 -4.44 -10.18 6.86
N VAL A 138 -4.56 -9.44 7.95
CA VAL A 138 -3.51 -9.34 8.98
C VAL A 138 -3.96 -10.05 10.25
N LEU A 139 -3.00 -10.68 10.93
CA LEU A 139 -3.18 -11.36 12.20
C LEU A 139 -2.64 -10.46 13.31
N LEU A 140 -3.52 -10.05 14.22
CA LEU A 140 -3.13 -9.32 15.41
C LEU A 140 -2.62 -10.26 16.51
N PRO A 141 -1.80 -9.74 17.45
CA PRO A 141 -1.52 -10.43 18.70
C PRO A 141 -2.83 -10.86 19.39
N GLY A 142 -2.96 -12.13 19.72
CA GLY A 142 -4.21 -12.70 20.25
C GLY A 142 -5.05 -13.49 19.23
N GLY A 143 -4.65 -13.50 17.96
CA GLY A 143 -5.21 -14.39 16.93
C GLY A 143 -6.39 -13.82 16.16
N LYS A 144 -6.78 -12.57 16.41
CA LYS A 144 -7.81 -11.87 15.64
C LYS A 144 -7.29 -11.62 14.23
N GLN A 145 -8.09 -12.00 13.23
CA GLN A 145 -7.80 -11.76 11.82
C GLN A 145 -8.59 -10.54 11.36
N VAL A 146 -7.92 -9.59 10.73
CA VAL A 146 -8.53 -8.37 10.22
C VAL A 146 -8.35 -8.35 8.70
N PRO A 147 -9.39 -8.73 7.93
CA PRO A 147 -9.37 -8.59 6.49
C PRO A 147 -9.68 -7.14 6.10
N PHE A 148 -8.98 -6.62 5.10
CA PHE A 148 -9.22 -5.29 4.55
C PHE A 148 -8.93 -5.24 3.06
N PHE A 149 -9.52 -4.24 2.39
CA PHE A 149 -9.42 -4.02 0.96
C PHE A 149 -8.36 -2.94 0.72
N PHE A 150 -7.08 -3.32 0.66
CA PHE A 150 -6.00 -2.35 0.42
C PHE A 150 -6.16 -1.77 -0.97
N THR A 151 -6.27 -0.45 -1.10
CA THR A 151 -6.64 0.18 -2.38
C THR A 151 -6.21 1.63 -2.45
N ILE A 152 -6.10 2.15 -3.66
CA ILE A 152 -6.01 3.60 -3.94
C ILE A 152 -7.01 4.03 -5.02
N LYS A 153 -8.09 3.28 -5.20
CA LYS A 153 -9.17 3.55 -6.16
C LYS A 153 -9.64 5.00 -6.13
N LYS A 154 -9.62 5.66 -7.30
CA LYS A 154 -10.02 7.06 -7.47
C LYS A 154 -9.24 8.01 -6.58
N LEU A 155 -7.97 7.72 -6.35
CA LEU A 155 -7.09 8.60 -5.59
C LEU A 155 -6.99 9.97 -6.26
N THR A 156 -7.23 11.01 -5.46
CA THR A 156 -6.89 12.39 -5.80
C THR A 156 -6.01 12.92 -4.68
N ALA A 157 -4.74 13.19 -4.99
CA ALA A 157 -3.77 13.68 -4.02
C ALA A 157 -3.14 14.99 -4.48
N GLU A 158 -2.94 15.91 -3.54
CA GLU A 158 -2.45 17.25 -3.80
C GLU A 158 -1.20 17.54 -2.97
N THR A 159 -0.33 18.40 -3.50
CA THR A 159 0.83 18.94 -2.77
C THR A 159 0.46 20.23 -2.05
N GLU A 160 1.35 20.72 -1.18
CA GLU A 160 1.27 22.14 -0.78
C GLU A 160 1.46 23.06 -2.01
N PRO A 161 1.06 24.35 -1.93
CA PRO A 161 1.30 25.30 -3.02
C PRO A 161 2.78 25.65 -3.21
N GLY A 162 3.15 26.09 -4.41
CA GLY A 162 4.48 26.61 -4.72
C GLY A 162 5.47 25.61 -5.33
N PHE A 163 4.99 24.44 -5.78
CA PHE A 163 5.81 23.50 -6.54
C PHE A 163 5.70 23.76 -8.04
N THR A 164 6.84 23.98 -8.69
CA THR A 164 6.98 24.05 -10.15
C THR A 164 7.67 22.81 -10.72
N SER A 165 8.00 21.86 -9.86
CA SER A 165 8.73 20.65 -10.19
C SER A 165 8.50 19.58 -9.13
N VAL A 166 8.63 18.32 -9.53
CA VAL A 166 8.65 17.16 -8.63
C VAL A 166 10.09 16.94 -8.17
N ASN A 167 10.32 17.01 -6.87
CA ASN A 167 11.62 16.79 -6.23
C ASN A 167 11.45 16.06 -4.89
N THR A 168 12.54 15.87 -4.14
CA THR A 168 12.53 15.15 -2.85
C THR A 168 11.86 15.89 -1.69
N SER A 169 11.31 17.08 -1.93
CA SER A 169 10.50 17.84 -0.96
C SER A 169 9.03 17.85 -1.36
N THR A 170 8.66 17.15 -2.45
CA THR A 170 7.30 17.08 -2.94
C THR A 170 6.58 15.93 -2.24
N ASP A 171 5.59 16.29 -1.43
CA ASP A 171 4.72 15.34 -0.73
C ASP A 171 3.30 15.47 -1.27
N PHE A 172 2.67 14.35 -1.61
CA PHE A 172 1.26 14.30 -2.01
C PHE A 172 0.42 13.78 -0.86
N VAL A 173 -0.68 14.45 -0.55
CA VAL A 173 -1.67 14.00 0.44
C VAL A 173 -3.03 13.97 -0.24
N GLY A 174 -3.77 12.88 -0.07
CA GLY A 174 -5.01 12.71 -0.80
C GLY A 174 -5.95 11.67 -0.25
N ASP A 175 -7.16 11.73 -0.77
CA ASP A 175 -8.24 10.80 -0.43
C ASP A 175 -8.49 9.82 -1.58
N PHE A 176 -8.92 8.62 -1.22
CA PHE A 176 -9.34 7.59 -2.16
C PHE A 176 -10.59 6.87 -1.65
N LYS A 177 -11.22 6.10 -2.53
CA LYS A 177 -12.42 5.32 -2.21
C LYS A 177 -12.05 3.89 -1.83
N VAL A 178 -12.71 3.40 -0.79
CA VAL A 178 -12.60 2.02 -0.30
C VAL A 178 -13.93 1.32 -0.52
N PRO A 179 -14.11 0.60 -1.64
CA PRO A 179 -15.30 -0.20 -1.87
C PRO A 179 -15.45 -1.30 -0.80
N SER A 180 -16.64 -1.89 -0.72
CA SER A 180 -16.86 -3.05 0.13
C SER A 180 -15.90 -4.19 -0.22
N TYR A 181 -15.32 -4.80 0.81
CA TYR A 181 -14.42 -5.95 0.70
C TYR A 181 -15.02 -7.12 -0.10
N ARG A 182 -16.35 -7.30 -0.03
CA ARG A 182 -17.09 -8.30 -0.81
C ARG A 182 -17.94 -7.59 -1.87
N GLY A 183 -17.92 -8.13 -3.08
CA GLY A 183 -18.83 -7.70 -4.13
C GLY A 183 -20.30 -8.03 -3.81
N ALA A 184 -21.22 -7.33 -4.46
CA ALA A 184 -22.65 -7.42 -4.19
C ALA A 184 -23.29 -8.81 -4.42
N SER A 185 -22.62 -9.70 -5.16
CA SER A 185 -23.07 -11.08 -5.42
C SER A 185 -22.47 -12.11 -4.47
N PHE A 186 -21.65 -11.68 -3.50
CA PHE A 186 -21.12 -12.58 -2.48
C PHE A 186 -22.26 -13.12 -1.60
N LEU A 187 -22.19 -14.42 -1.30
CA LEU A 187 -23.12 -15.10 -0.41
C LEU A 187 -22.40 -15.48 0.87
N ASP A 188 -23.00 -15.13 2.00
CA ASP A 188 -22.51 -15.59 3.29
C ASP A 188 -22.71 -17.12 3.47
N PRO A 189 -22.17 -17.75 4.52
CA PRO A 189 -22.28 -19.20 4.72
C PRO A 189 -23.72 -19.74 4.81
N LYS A 190 -24.71 -18.87 5.00
CA LYS A 190 -26.13 -19.22 5.04
C LYS A 190 -26.84 -18.88 3.73
N GLY A 191 -26.10 -18.51 2.69
CA GLY A 191 -26.63 -18.19 1.37
C GLY A 191 -27.30 -16.82 1.32
N ARG A 192 -27.04 -15.92 2.28
CA ARG A 192 -27.59 -14.55 2.26
C ARG A 192 -26.63 -13.61 1.54
N GLY A 193 -27.16 -12.68 0.77
CA GLY A 193 -26.35 -11.74 -0.01
C GLY A 193 -27.13 -10.48 -0.32
N LEU A 194 -26.48 -9.55 -1.03
CA LEU A 194 -27.09 -8.25 -1.37
C LEU A 194 -27.94 -8.33 -2.65
N THR A 195 -27.34 -8.74 -3.76
CA THR A 195 -28.02 -8.83 -5.08
C THR A 195 -28.60 -10.21 -5.39
N SER A 196 -28.18 -11.21 -4.63
CA SER A 196 -28.61 -12.61 -4.76
C SER A 196 -28.57 -13.27 -3.39
N GLY A 197 -29.21 -14.43 -3.26
CA GLY A 197 -29.30 -15.17 -2.01
C GLY A 197 -30.59 -14.90 -1.24
N TYR A 198 -30.64 -15.48 -0.04
CA TYR A 198 -31.75 -15.30 0.90
C TYR A 198 -31.68 -13.93 1.58
N ASP A 199 -32.84 -13.38 1.91
CA ASP A 199 -33.01 -12.11 2.63
C ASP A 199 -33.19 -12.29 4.15
N ASN A 200 -33.30 -13.54 4.62
CA ASN A 200 -33.53 -13.88 6.01
C ASN A 200 -32.76 -15.13 6.47
N ALA A 201 -32.89 -15.44 7.76
CA ALA A 201 -32.26 -16.62 8.36
C ALA A 201 -33.10 -17.90 8.10
N VAL A 202 -33.05 -18.42 6.88
CA VAL A 202 -33.85 -19.59 6.42
C VAL A 202 -33.70 -20.86 7.28
N ALA A 203 -32.59 -21.00 8.00
CA ALA A 203 -32.36 -22.13 8.91
C ALA A 203 -33.13 -22.01 10.24
N LEU A 204 -33.68 -20.84 10.55
CA LEU A 204 -34.41 -20.53 11.78
C LEU A 204 -35.81 -19.99 11.43
N PRO A 205 -36.71 -20.80 10.82
CA PRO A 205 -37.96 -20.31 10.26
C PRO A 205 -38.89 -19.63 11.29
N ALA A 206 -38.84 -20.04 12.56
CA ALA A 206 -39.65 -19.43 13.61
C ALA A 206 -39.17 -18.04 14.07
N GLY A 207 -37.92 -17.68 13.76
CA GLY A 207 -37.28 -16.43 14.18
C GLY A 207 -36.54 -15.71 13.05
N ALA A 208 -36.89 -16.02 11.80
CA ALA A 208 -36.17 -15.55 10.62
C ALA A 208 -36.11 -14.02 10.51
N ASP A 209 -37.17 -13.35 10.97
CA ASP A 209 -37.36 -11.90 10.96
C ASP A 209 -37.08 -11.25 12.33
N ASN A 210 -36.44 -11.96 13.26
CA ASN A 210 -36.06 -11.37 14.54
C ASN A 210 -35.10 -10.19 14.32
N SER A 211 -35.34 -9.08 15.02
CA SER A 211 -34.54 -7.86 14.94
C SER A 211 -33.06 -8.11 15.27
N ASP A 212 -32.77 -9.12 16.09
CA ASP A 212 -31.40 -9.51 16.44
C ASP A 212 -30.57 -9.93 15.21
N TYR A 213 -31.21 -10.42 14.15
CA TYR A 213 -30.53 -10.87 12.92
C TYR A 213 -30.55 -9.83 11.81
N LEU A 214 -31.20 -8.68 12.01
CA LEU A 214 -31.41 -7.67 10.97
C LEU A 214 -30.08 -7.24 10.34
N ARG A 215 -29.06 -6.97 11.16
CA ARG A 215 -27.72 -6.55 10.73
C ARG A 215 -27.00 -7.62 9.91
N SER A 216 -27.24 -8.90 10.21
CA SER A 216 -26.65 -10.02 9.45
C SER A 216 -27.46 -10.42 8.22
N ASN A 217 -28.76 -10.17 8.20
CA ASN A 217 -29.68 -10.50 7.10
C ASN A 217 -29.61 -9.45 6.01
N LEU A 218 -29.71 -8.17 6.38
CA LEU A 218 -29.66 -7.05 5.45
C LEU A 218 -28.20 -6.68 5.17
N LYS A 219 -27.67 -7.23 4.09
CA LYS A 219 -26.31 -6.93 3.64
C LYS A 219 -26.21 -5.50 3.12
N GLN A 220 -25.10 -4.83 3.41
CA GLN A 220 -24.77 -3.47 2.97
C GLN A 220 -23.38 -3.46 2.35
N ALA A 221 -23.26 -2.92 1.14
CA ALA A 221 -21.99 -2.81 0.41
C ALA A 221 -21.60 -1.34 0.27
N ASP A 222 -21.44 -0.68 1.42
CA ASP A 222 -21.11 0.75 1.45
C ASP A 222 -19.67 0.98 0.99
N THR A 223 -19.46 2.13 0.35
CA THR A 223 -18.14 2.62 -0.03
C THR A 223 -17.68 3.62 1.02
N MET A 224 -16.50 3.40 1.58
CA MET A 224 -15.87 4.26 2.57
C MET A 224 -14.75 5.07 1.92
N GLU A 225 -14.08 5.90 2.72
CA GLU A 225 -12.96 6.73 2.31
C GLU A 225 -11.71 6.33 3.07
N GLY A 226 -10.57 6.52 2.43
CA GLY A 226 -9.25 6.36 3.04
C GLY A 226 -8.36 7.53 2.63
N GLU A 227 -7.30 7.75 3.39
CA GLU A 227 -6.34 8.83 3.21
C GLU A 227 -4.95 8.22 2.96
N ILE A 228 -4.16 8.87 2.10
CA ILE A 228 -2.78 8.48 1.83
C ILE A 228 -1.87 9.70 1.76
N SER A 229 -0.68 9.55 2.32
CA SER A 229 0.44 10.46 2.16
C SER A 229 1.57 9.73 1.41
N LEU A 230 2.02 10.33 0.31
CA LEU A 230 3.15 9.88 -0.49
C LEU A 230 4.29 10.89 -0.34
N GLN A 231 5.41 10.45 0.23
CA GLN A 231 6.57 11.29 0.46
C GLN A 231 7.70 10.89 -0.50
N ILE A 232 8.07 11.79 -1.41
CA ILE A 232 9.10 11.51 -2.41
C ILE A 232 10.48 11.65 -1.78
N THR A 233 11.28 10.59 -1.83
CA THR A 233 12.62 10.57 -1.24
C THR A 233 13.74 10.53 -2.27
N LYS A 234 13.45 10.02 -3.47
CA LYS A 234 14.38 9.80 -4.57
C LYS A 234 13.74 10.23 -5.88
N VAL A 235 14.52 10.91 -6.72
CA VAL A 235 14.09 11.37 -8.05
C VAL A 235 15.25 11.20 -9.02
N ASP A 236 15.02 10.46 -10.10
CA ASP A 236 15.91 10.36 -11.25
C ASP A 236 15.35 11.18 -12.41
N SER A 237 16.01 12.30 -12.72
CA SER A 237 15.59 13.20 -13.80
C SER A 237 15.90 12.68 -15.20
N GLU A 238 16.81 11.71 -15.34
CA GLU A 238 17.17 11.16 -16.66
C GLU A 238 16.12 10.14 -17.13
N THR A 239 15.63 9.31 -16.22
CA THR A 239 14.62 8.27 -16.50
C THR A 239 13.19 8.70 -16.19
N GLY A 240 13.02 9.78 -15.42
CA GLY A 240 11.71 10.22 -14.92
C GLY A 240 11.22 9.40 -13.73
N GLU A 241 12.07 8.56 -13.13
CA GLU A 241 11.67 7.67 -12.04
C GLU A 241 11.66 8.40 -10.68
N ILE A 242 10.63 8.12 -9.88
CA ILE A 242 10.49 8.62 -8.51
C ILE A 242 10.25 7.46 -7.55
N SER A 243 10.76 7.59 -6.33
CA SER A 243 10.53 6.61 -5.27
C SER A 243 10.48 7.27 -3.91
N GLY A 244 9.72 6.67 -3.01
CA GLY A 244 9.40 7.28 -1.73
C GLY A 244 8.82 6.30 -0.73
N VAL A 245 8.32 6.87 0.36
CA VAL A 245 7.58 6.14 1.38
C VAL A 245 6.13 6.59 1.34
N PHE A 246 5.23 5.68 1.70
CA PHE A 246 3.82 6.03 1.87
C PHE A 246 3.31 5.63 3.24
N GLU A 247 2.36 6.41 3.73
CA GLU A 247 1.49 6.06 4.85
C GLU A 247 0.04 6.18 4.38
N SER A 248 -0.74 5.12 4.54
CA SER A 248 -2.15 5.10 4.19
C SER A 248 -2.98 4.68 5.39
N GLU A 249 -4.11 5.35 5.59
CA GLU A 249 -5.11 4.99 6.58
C GLU A 249 -6.44 4.70 5.89
N GLN A 250 -7.02 3.54 6.19
CA GLN A 250 -8.28 3.12 5.59
C GLN A 250 -9.04 2.14 6.50
N PRO A 251 -10.37 2.05 6.36
CA PRO A 251 -11.18 1.09 7.11
C PRO A 251 -10.95 -0.36 6.66
N SER A 252 -11.17 -1.28 7.59
CA SER A 252 -11.19 -2.73 7.37
C SER A 252 -12.54 -3.20 6.79
N SER A 253 -12.69 -4.52 6.61
CA SER A 253 -13.93 -5.13 6.16
C SER A 253 -15.05 -4.99 7.20
N THR A 254 -16.27 -4.71 6.73
CA THR A 254 -17.49 -4.68 7.57
C THR A 254 -18.32 -5.97 7.51
N ASP A 255 -17.83 -7.01 6.82
CA ASP A 255 -18.60 -8.21 6.45
C ASP A 255 -20.01 -7.89 5.91
N LEU A 256 -20.04 -7.01 4.91
CA LEU A 256 -21.27 -6.50 4.30
C LEU A 256 -22.22 -5.84 5.33
N GLY A 257 -21.68 -5.03 6.24
CA GLY A 257 -22.42 -4.30 7.28
C GLY A 257 -22.71 -5.10 8.55
N ALA A 258 -22.31 -6.38 8.62
CA ALA A 258 -22.49 -7.20 9.80
C ALA A 258 -21.63 -6.75 11.00
N GLU A 259 -20.50 -6.11 10.74
CA GLU A 259 -19.51 -5.66 11.74
C GLU A 259 -19.11 -4.20 11.51
N GLU A 260 -18.53 -3.55 12.52
CA GLU A 260 -17.93 -2.22 12.38
C GLU A 260 -16.51 -2.36 11.82
N PRO A 261 -16.08 -1.47 10.91
CA PRO A 261 -14.72 -1.51 10.40
C PRO A 261 -13.73 -1.03 11.47
N GLU A 262 -12.55 -1.65 11.52
CA GLU A 262 -11.40 -1.13 12.24
C GLU A 262 -10.58 -0.18 11.36
N GLU A 263 -9.91 0.80 11.97
CA GLU A 263 -8.95 1.64 11.25
C GLU A 263 -7.64 0.87 11.03
N VAL A 264 -7.23 0.75 9.77
CA VAL A 264 -5.99 0.09 9.35
C VAL A 264 -5.03 1.14 8.82
N LYS A 265 -3.83 1.18 9.38
CA LYS A 265 -2.71 1.98 8.90
C LYS A 265 -1.70 1.08 8.19
N ILE A 266 -1.32 1.46 6.99
CA ILE A 266 -0.37 0.75 6.14
C ILE A 266 0.81 1.67 5.88
N ARG A 267 2.03 1.16 6.07
CA ARG A 267 3.26 1.85 5.70
C ARG A 267 4.07 1.02 4.73
N GLY A 268 4.74 1.69 3.82
CA GLY A 268 5.56 1.01 2.84
C GLY A 268 6.35 1.95 1.96
N VAL A 269 6.82 1.41 0.85
CA VAL A 269 7.57 2.13 -0.17
C VAL A 269 6.77 2.20 -1.45
N PHE A 270 6.98 3.25 -2.23
CA PHE A 270 6.40 3.34 -3.56
C PHE A 270 7.45 3.69 -4.60
N TYR A 271 7.11 3.39 -5.84
CA TYR A 271 7.86 3.68 -7.04
C TYR A 271 6.87 4.17 -8.11
N ALA A 272 7.29 5.09 -8.97
CA ALA A 272 6.55 5.46 -10.16
C ALA A 272 7.51 6.03 -11.22
N ARG A 273 7.09 6.00 -12.49
CA ARG A 273 7.78 6.72 -13.57
C ARG A 273 6.90 7.84 -14.09
N LEU A 274 7.50 9.01 -14.27
CA LEU A 274 6.85 10.19 -14.82
C LEU A 274 7.28 10.37 -16.27
N GLU A 275 6.30 10.50 -17.15
CA GLU A 275 6.50 10.75 -18.58
C GLU A 275 5.71 11.99 -18.99
N PRO A 276 6.16 12.78 -19.99
CA PRO A 276 5.32 13.84 -20.54
C PRO A 276 4.00 13.28 -21.06
N GLN A 277 2.87 13.85 -20.64
CA GLN A 277 1.57 13.43 -21.13
C GLN A 277 1.42 13.89 -22.60
N ILE A 278 1.26 12.95 -23.52
CA ILE A 278 1.06 13.18 -24.96
C ILE A 278 -0.42 13.35 -25.29
#